data_AF-A0A1G6V774-F1
#
_entry.id   AF-A0A1G6V774-F1
#
_cell.length_a   1.000
_cell.length_b   1.000
_cell.length_c   1.000
_cell.angle_alpha   90.00
_cell.angle_beta   90.00
_cell.angle_gamma   90.00
#
_symmetry.space_group_name_H-M   'P 1'
#
loop_
_entity.id
_entity.type
_entity.pdbx_description
1 polymer ?
#
loop_
_entity_poly.entity_id
_entity_poly.type
_entity_poly.pdbx_seq_one_letter_code
_entity_poly.pdbx_strand_id
1 'polypeptide(L)'
;MHDKAEIADKCADRAGQESGARESVIVFEKLMRELQSMQGQVEVAVPLEADAEGFLDRECPAEQCLFTFKVHGDDWNSLVKEGEVFCPMCRHTAPRGSWHTQAQVKAGQEYAVNQFKGRLSRAVRADSRSWNARQRPGGLVSITSEVKGPPDPEMVPVQATEPFRLRDTCEACGCRYSFVGSAFFCPACGHNSVSRTFGHTLDNARRAATMRTQWRERMPPDEAEVDARLLREKAVSDIVTSVQRLAERVWEAMPGTTPPPRNLFQRLDDASALWRHQTGKGFEDILTPAYFARLKLHYQRRHLLAHCEGVVDADYVRRSSDTSLALGQRIVVDEASVLEFADLAERLGTGLLAFLPAPSRAVLPPLTAPAPVPVPAPSRARNRRGLSMEAECVARSLILGSETGREMDPQLSPDELRQGTSLPDDDLVDAVDELERSGLVRLHKCIPMDVLGFHVLTPEAGLFEVFDPIFEVGNPLDDARTVAASLLAADDGAVVSKLAGSLGWTPRRMNPALSVLANRDLVMESKELDPEWVTPWVRAKPGLRRFARGEGQ
;
A
#
# COMPACT_ATOMS: atom_id res chain seq x y z
N MET A 1 -54.82 62.63 55.52
CA MET A 1 -53.44 63.05 55.88
C MET A 1 -53.46 63.27 57.37
N HIS A 2 -52.80 62.55 58.25
CA HIS A 2 -51.71 61.56 58.21
C HIS A 2 -51.90 60.74 59.51
N ASP A 3 -52.08 59.43 59.59
CA ASP A 3 -51.64 58.30 58.79
C ASP A 3 -50.16 58.37 58.42
N LYS A 4 -49.31 58.22 59.45
CA LYS A 4 -47.90 57.80 59.32
C LYS A 4 -47.13 57.54 60.63
N ALA A 5 -47.71 57.72 61.82
CA ALA A 5 -46.95 57.59 63.07
C ALA A 5 -47.25 56.33 63.92
N GLU A 6 -48.36 55.62 63.69
CA GLU A 6 -48.80 54.52 64.58
C GLU A 6 -48.74 53.12 63.93
N ILE A 7 -48.06 53.00 62.79
CA ILE A 7 -47.83 51.73 62.06
C ILE A 7 -46.35 51.28 62.17
N ALA A 8 -45.46 52.09 62.75
CA ALA A 8 -44.04 51.77 62.83
C ALA A 8 -43.67 50.81 63.98
N ASP A 9 -44.48 50.73 65.05
CA ASP A 9 -44.07 50.03 66.29
C ASP A 9 -44.61 48.60 66.42
N LYS A 10 -45.57 48.19 65.57
CA LYS A 10 -46.09 46.80 65.53
C LYS A 10 -45.48 45.92 64.43
N CYS A 11 -44.60 46.47 63.60
CA CYS A 11 -43.85 45.70 62.60
C CYS A 11 -42.45 45.27 63.06
N ALA A 12 -41.93 45.79 64.17
CA ALA A 12 -40.62 45.38 64.71
C ALA A 12 -40.67 44.03 65.45
N ASP A 13 -41.79 43.69 66.11
CA ASP A 13 -41.92 42.42 66.85
C ASP A 13 -42.33 41.21 66.00
N ARG A 14 -42.60 41.40 64.70
CA ARG A 14 -42.81 40.29 63.75
C ARG A 14 -41.61 39.99 62.85
N ALA A 15 -40.54 40.78 62.94
CA ALA A 15 -39.30 40.52 62.22
C ALA A 15 -38.32 39.60 63.00
N GLY A 16 -38.65 39.23 64.25
CA GLY A 16 -37.83 38.38 65.11
C GLY A 16 -38.20 36.89 65.13
N GLN A 17 -39.20 36.44 64.36
CA GLN A 17 -39.68 35.05 64.36
C GLN A 17 -39.90 34.46 62.95
N GLU A 18 -39.08 34.87 61.99
CA GLU A 18 -38.90 34.11 60.73
C GLU A 18 -37.41 33.85 60.46
N SER A 19 -36.62 33.63 61.51
CA SER A 19 -35.32 32.96 61.40
C SER A 19 -35.48 31.43 61.40
N GLY A 20 -36.38 30.93 60.55
CA GLY A 20 -36.45 29.53 60.19
C GLY A 20 -35.89 29.42 58.79
N ALA A 21 -34.58 29.21 58.67
CA ALA A 21 -33.93 28.90 57.41
C ALA A 21 -34.72 27.77 56.73
N ARG A 22 -35.53 28.10 55.72
CA ARG A 22 -35.99 27.11 54.75
C ARG A 22 -34.75 26.71 53.96
N GLU A 23 -34.03 25.72 54.48
CA GLU A 23 -33.13 24.89 53.70
C GLU A 23 -33.89 24.51 52.43
N SER A 24 -33.53 25.11 51.30
CA SER A 24 -34.03 24.71 49.99
C SER A 24 -33.56 23.27 49.79
N VAL A 25 -34.44 22.31 50.06
CA VAL A 25 -34.15 20.88 49.94
C VAL A 25 -33.95 20.56 48.47
N ILE A 26 -32.69 20.44 48.04
CA ILE A 26 -32.38 20.01 46.68
C ILE A 26 -32.62 18.50 46.62
N VAL A 27 -33.73 18.11 45.97
CA VAL A 27 -34.14 16.70 45.80
C VAL A 27 -33.10 15.87 45.02
N PHE A 28 -32.28 16.52 44.20
CA PHE A 28 -31.30 15.91 43.30
C PHE A 28 -29.85 16.31 43.62
N GLU A 29 -29.54 16.52 44.89
CA GLU A 29 -28.25 17.08 45.29
C GLU A 29 -27.06 16.20 44.87
N LYS A 30 -27.16 14.88 45.00
CA LYS A 30 -26.08 13.95 44.62
C LYS A 30 -25.98 13.82 43.11
N LEU A 31 -27.11 13.79 42.40
CA LEU A 31 -27.13 13.81 40.93
C LEU A 31 -26.49 15.09 40.37
N MET A 32 -26.81 16.25 40.93
CA MET A 32 -26.24 17.53 40.49
C MET A 32 -24.74 17.60 40.75
N ARG A 33 -24.27 17.12 41.91
CA ARG A 33 -22.84 16.99 42.19
C ARG A 33 -22.13 16.04 41.22
N GLU A 34 -22.77 14.91 40.90
CA GLU A 34 -22.22 13.95 39.95
C GLU A 34 -22.10 14.56 38.55
N LEU A 35 -23.15 15.24 38.06
CA LEU A 35 -23.15 15.97 36.78
C LEU A 35 -22.09 17.07 36.75
N GLN A 36 -21.92 17.83 37.84
CA GLN A 36 -20.87 18.85 37.96
C GLN A 36 -19.47 18.23 37.90
N SER A 37 -19.25 17.09 38.56
CA SER A 37 -17.98 16.36 38.50
C SER A 37 -17.62 15.85 37.09
N MET A 38 -18.60 15.82 36.18
CA MET A 38 -18.48 15.33 34.81
C MET A 38 -18.46 16.45 33.76
N GLN A 39 -18.47 17.73 34.16
CA GLN A 39 -18.45 18.87 33.22
C GLN A 39 -17.12 19.04 32.46
N GLY A 40 -16.12 18.18 32.69
CA GLY A 40 -14.83 18.16 32.00
C GLY A 40 -14.53 16.85 31.27
N GLN A 41 -13.34 16.74 30.68
CA GLN A 41 -12.87 15.46 30.13
C GLN A 41 -12.71 14.44 31.25
N VAL A 42 -13.41 13.31 31.12
CA VAL A 42 -13.31 12.17 32.04
C VAL A 42 -12.52 11.07 31.33
N GLU A 43 -11.35 10.74 31.86
CA GLU A 43 -10.60 9.57 31.41
C GLU A 43 -11.17 8.29 32.03
N VAL A 44 -11.38 7.27 31.19
CA VAL A 44 -11.85 5.95 31.63
C VAL A 44 -10.80 4.92 31.25
N ALA A 45 -10.25 4.25 32.26
CA ALA A 45 -9.37 3.10 32.05
C ALA A 45 -10.22 1.88 31.67
N VAL A 46 -10.03 1.36 30.46
CA VAL A 46 -10.70 0.14 29.98
C VAL A 46 -9.72 -1.03 30.14
N PRO A 47 -10.01 -2.01 31.01
CA PRO A 47 -9.16 -3.18 31.16
C PRO A 47 -9.27 -4.08 29.92
N LEU A 48 -8.13 -4.41 29.32
CA LEU A 48 -8.00 -5.36 28.23
C LEU A 48 -7.39 -6.65 28.77
N GLU A 49 -8.00 -7.79 28.48
CA GLU A 49 -7.47 -9.09 28.87
C GLU A 49 -6.60 -9.68 27.76
N ALA A 50 -5.63 -10.49 28.19
CA ALA A 50 -4.90 -11.36 27.28
C ALA A 50 -5.73 -12.62 27.00
N ASP A 51 -5.43 -13.31 25.90
CA ASP A 51 -6.02 -14.61 25.65
C ASP A 51 -5.49 -15.67 26.63
N ALA A 52 -6.02 -16.90 26.52
CA ALA A 52 -5.65 -18.03 27.38
C ALA A 52 -4.14 -18.35 27.39
N GLU A 53 -3.37 -17.79 26.45
CA GLU A 53 -1.95 -18.02 26.27
C GLU A 53 -1.10 -16.77 26.52
N GLY A 54 -1.71 -15.73 27.09
CA GLY A 54 -1.03 -14.50 27.50
C GLY A 54 -0.79 -13.51 26.37
N PHE A 55 -1.42 -13.66 25.20
CA PHE A 55 -1.26 -12.73 24.08
C PHE A 55 -2.35 -11.64 24.06
N LEU A 56 -1.93 -10.42 23.74
CA LEU A 56 -2.77 -9.23 23.65
C LEU A 56 -3.09 -8.89 22.19
N ASP A 57 -4.36 -8.66 21.89
CA ASP A 57 -4.81 -8.27 20.54
C ASP A 57 -4.36 -6.86 20.17
N ARG A 58 -3.81 -6.73 18.95
CA ARG A 58 -3.32 -5.48 18.36
C ARG A 58 -3.71 -5.40 16.89
N GLU A 59 -3.88 -4.17 16.42
CA GLU A 59 -4.20 -3.87 15.02
C GLU A 59 -3.35 -2.71 14.53
N CYS A 60 -2.94 -2.77 13.26
CA CYS A 60 -2.23 -1.67 12.63
C CYS A 60 -3.16 -0.44 12.52
N PRO A 61 -2.76 0.74 13.03
CA PRO A 61 -3.59 1.94 12.93
C PRO A 61 -3.63 2.55 11.52
N ALA A 62 -2.82 2.07 10.58
CA ALA A 62 -2.86 2.54 9.20
C ALA A 62 -4.10 1.98 8.48
N GLU A 63 -4.97 2.88 8.01
CA GLU A 63 -6.26 2.55 7.38
C GLU A 63 -6.14 1.59 6.17
N GLN A 64 -5.03 1.67 5.42
CA GLN A 64 -4.79 0.80 4.27
C GLN A 64 -4.32 -0.61 4.66
N CYS A 65 -3.92 -0.82 5.91
CA CYS A 65 -3.34 -2.09 6.36
C CYS A 65 -4.26 -2.86 7.31
N LEU A 66 -4.67 -2.23 8.42
CA LEU A 66 -5.55 -2.82 9.45
C LEU A 66 -5.16 -4.25 9.87
N PHE A 67 -3.87 -4.58 9.76
CA PHE A 67 -3.40 -5.93 10.02
C PHE A 67 -3.51 -6.27 11.50
N THR A 68 -4.18 -7.39 11.81
CA THR A 68 -4.37 -7.89 13.17
C THR A 68 -3.28 -8.87 13.55
N PHE A 69 -2.76 -8.71 14.76
CA PHE A 69 -1.72 -9.55 15.34
C PHE A 69 -1.86 -9.55 16.85
N LYS A 70 -1.14 -10.46 17.53
CA LYS A 70 -1.08 -10.47 18.98
C LYS A 70 0.36 -10.47 19.46
N VAL A 71 0.61 -9.86 20.61
CA VAL A 71 1.93 -9.82 21.26
C VAL A 71 1.79 -10.34 22.68
N HIS A 72 2.74 -11.17 23.13
CA HIS A 72 2.71 -11.67 24.50
C HIS A 72 2.77 -10.50 25.50
N GLY A 73 1.94 -10.54 26.55
CA GLY A 73 1.77 -9.43 27.49
C GLY A 73 3.08 -9.00 28.17
N ASP A 74 3.89 -9.95 28.62
CA ASP A 74 5.21 -9.65 29.17
C ASP A 74 6.12 -8.90 28.18
N ASP A 75 6.10 -9.30 26.92
CA ASP A 75 6.96 -8.74 25.87
C ASP A 75 6.45 -7.37 25.44
N TRP A 76 5.13 -7.16 25.45
CA TRP A 76 4.49 -5.85 25.23
C TRP A 76 4.87 -4.82 26.31
N ASN A 77 5.15 -5.27 27.52
CA ASN A 77 5.53 -4.40 28.63
C ASN A 77 7.04 -4.24 28.78
N SER A 78 7.84 -5.23 28.37
CA SER A 78 9.30 -5.24 28.59
C SER A 78 10.13 -4.92 27.35
N LEU A 79 9.67 -5.31 26.15
CA LEU A 79 10.43 -5.18 24.89
C LEU A 79 9.89 -4.09 23.97
N VAL A 80 8.58 -3.85 23.99
CA VAL A 80 7.93 -2.84 23.15
C VAL A 80 8.05 -1.46 23.80
N LYS A 81 8.64 -0.50 23.08
CA LYS A 81 8.80 0.89 23.57
C LYS A 81 7.51 1.68 23.42
N GLU A 82 7.30 2.68 24.27
CA GLU A 82 6.11 3.54 24.23
C GLU A 82 5.92 4.29 22.89
N GLY A 83 7.00 4.77 22.27
CA GLY A 83 6.94 5.57 21.05
C GLY A 83 7.10 4.79 19.75
N GLU A 84 7.54 3.53 19.81
CA GLU A 84 7.99 2.77 18.64
C GLU A 84 7.45 1.34 18.68
N VAL A 85 6.26 1.15 18.11
CA VAL A 85 5.73 -0.18 17.77
C VAL A 85 5.70 -0.30 16.25
N PHE A 86 6.03 -1.46 15.71
CA PHE A 86 6.09 -1.71 14.28
C PHE A 86 4.98 -2.66 13.84
N CYS A 87 4.31 -2.35 12.72
CA CYS A 87 3.33 -3.28 12.17
C CYS A 87 4.07 -4.52 11.63
N PRO A 88 3.68 -5.75 12.03
CA PRO A 88 4.32 -6.95 11.51
C PRO A 88 4.14 -7.13 10.00
N MET A 89 3.12 -6.53 9.39
CA MET A 89 2.84 -6.64 7.95
C MET A 89 3.51 -5.52 7.14
N CYS A 90 3.17 -4.26 7.40
CA CYS A 90 3.57 -3.11 6.58
C CYS A 90 4.69 -2.25 7.18
N ARG A 91 5.18 -2.60 8.37
CA ARG A 91 6.18 -1.84 9.15
C ARG A 91 5.75 -0.45 9.65
N HIS A 92 4.49 -0.03 9.42
CA HIS A 92 3.99 1.25 9.94
C HIS A 92 4.33 1.42 11.43
N THR A 93 4.79 2.61 11.80
CA THR A 93 5.23 2.92 13.17
C THR A 93 4.26 3.87 13.84
N ALA A 94 3.81 3.52 15.04
CA ALA A 94 2.95 4.37 15.84
C ALA A 94 3.20 4.13 17.35
N PRO A 95 2.86 5.10 18.22
CA PRO A 95 2.95 4.94 19.67
C PRO A 95 2.12 3.76 20.18
N ARG A 96 2.52 3.17 21.30
CA ARG A 96 1.94 1.96 21.89
C ARG A 96 0.43 2.04 22.11
N GLY A 97 -0.07 3.22 22.48
CA GLY A 97 -1.51 3.50 22.69
C GLY A 97 -2.37 3.58 21.42
N SER A 98 -1.78 3.47 20.22
CA SER A 98 -2.53 3.53 18.95
C SER A 98 -2.91 2.16 18.40
N TRP A 99 -2.47 1.06 19.02
CA TRP A 99 -2.57 -0.29 18.47
C TRP A 99 -3.78 -1.08 18.98
N HIS A 100 -4.94 -0.44 19.01
CA HIS A 100 -6.18 -1.07 19.43
C HIS A 100 -6.94 -1.64 18.22
N THR A 101 -7.49 -2.83 18.36
CA THR A 101 -8.39 -3.36 17.34
C THR A 101 -9.69 -2.55 17.30
N GLN A 102 -10.35 -2.51 16.14
CA GLN A 102 -11.67 -1.86 16.04
C GLN A 102 -12.69 -2.42 17.05
N ALA A 103 -12.62 -3.72 17.32
CA ALA A 103 -13.44 -4.37 18.34
C ALA A 103 -13.12 -3.85 19.75
N GLN A 104 -11.84 -3.67 20.10
CA GLN A 104 -11.42 -3.09 21.39
C GLN A 104 -11.88 -1.64 21.53
N VAL A 105 -11.76 -0.83 20.48
CA VAL A 105 -12.23 0.57 20.49
C VAL A 105 -13.73 0.62 20.73
N LYS A 106 -14.52 -0.20 20.00
CA LYS A 106 -15.97 -0.26 20.16
C LYS A 106 -16.37 -0.73 21.56
N ALA A 107 -15.76 -1.80 22.05
CA ALA A 107 -16.01 -2.31 23.40
C ALA A 107 -15.63 -1.28 24.48
N GLY A 108 -14.54 -0.54 24.27
CA GLY A 108 -14.13 0.55 25.16
C GLY A 108 -15.12 1.72 25.20
N GLN A 109 -15.72 2.08 24.06
CA GLN A 109 -16.78 3.09 24.00
C GLN A 109 -18.03 2.63 24.78
N GLU A 110 -18.44 1.38 24.58
CA GLU A 110 -19.57 0.78 25.31
C GLU A 110 -19.28 0.73 26.83
N TYR A 111 -18.05 0.35 27.21
CA TYR A 111 -17.57 0.36 28.60
C TYR A 111 -17.64 1.77 29.21
N ALA A 112 -17.17 2.80 28.51
CA ALA A 112 -17.20 4.18 28.98
C ALA A 112 -18.63 4.71 29.16
N VAL A 113 -19.52 4.41 28.20
CA VAL A 113 -20.95 4.78 28.29
C VAL A 113 -21.61 4.08 29.48
N ASN A 114 -21.29 2.81 29.72
CA ASN A 114 -21.83 2.04 30.84
C ASN A 114 -21.31 2.53 32.19
N GLN A 115 -20.02 2.88 32.31
CA GLN A 115 -19.46 3.57 33.49
C GLN A 115 -20.27 4.82 33.83
N PHE A 116 -20.52 5.67 32.81
CA PHE A 116 -21.24 6.91 32.97
C PHE A 116 -22.70 6.69 33.42
N LYS A 117 -23.41 5.79 32.73
CA LYS A 117 -24.78 5.39 33.10
C LYS A 117 -24.84 4.83 34.52
N GLY A 118 -23.86 4.03 34.93
CA GLY A 118 -23.75 3.49 36.27
C GLY A 118 -23.57 4.58 37.33
N ARG A 119 -22.67 5.54 37.10
CA ARG A 119 -22.46 6.69 38.02
C ARG A 119 -23.73 7.51 38.22
N LEU A 120 -24.42 7.86 37.14
CA LEU A 120 -25.70 8.59 37.21
C LEU A 120 -26.78 7.77 37.93
N SER A 121 -26.94 6.50 37.57
CA SER A 121 -27.96 5.62 38.16
C SER A 121 -27.74 5.45 39.68
N ARG A 122 -26.49 5.35 40.13
CA ARG A 122 -26.14 5.34 41.56
C ARG A 122 -26.49 6.65 42.25
N ALA A 123 -26.20 7.79 41.64
CA ALA A 123 -26.51 9.10 42.19
C ALA A 123 -28.03 9.29 42.36
N VAL A 124 -28.82 8.96 41.34
CA VAL A 124 -30.30 9.04 41.38
C VAL A 124 -30.88 8.11 42.45
N ARG A 125 -30.41 6.86 42.54
CA ARG A 125 -30.85 5.93 43.60
C ARG A 125 -30.43 6.40 44.99
N ALA A 126 -29.29 7.08 45.11
CA ALA A 126 -28.82 7.63 46.38
C ALA A 126 -29.63 8.86 46.81
N ASP A 127 -30.09 9.69 45.87
CA ASP A 127 -31.02 10.80 46.12
C ASP A 127 -32.40 10.27 46.53
N SER A 128 -32.95 9.29 45.80
CA SER A 128 -34.23 8.66 46.14
C SER A 128 -34.22 7.99 47.53
N ARG A 129 -33.11 7.32 47.91
CA ARG A 129 -32.95 6.75 49.26
C ARG A 129 -32.90 7.85 50.32
N SER A 130 -32.17 8.93 50.08
CA SER A 130 -32.13 10.09 50.99
C SER A 130 -33.48 10.79 51.12
N TRP A 131 -34.26 10.86 50.04
CA TRP A 131 -35.63 11.39 50.07
C TRP A 131 -36.56 10.52 50.91
N ASN A 132 -36.56 9.20 50.70
CA ASN A 132 -37.40 8.26 51.45
C ASN A 132 -37.05 8.23 52.94
N ALA A 133 -35.75 8.28 53.28
CA ALA A 133 -35.29 8.32 54.67
C ALA A 133 -35.67 9.61 55.41
N ARG A 134 -35.96 10.70 54.69
CA ARG A 134 -36.40 11.99 55.26
C ARG A 134 -37.92 12.09 55.45
N GLN A 135 -38.70 11.11 54.98
CA GLN A 135 -40.15 11.08 55.20
C GLN A 135 -40.47 10.77 56.67
N ARG A 136 -41.36 11.55 57.28
CA ARG A 136 -41.74 11.38 58.70
C ARG A 136 -42.61 10.12 58.88
N PRO A 137 -42.27 9.19 59.79
CA PRO A 137 -43.17 8.09 60.13
C PRO A 137 -44.46 8.61 60.77
N GLY A 138 -45.63 8.21 60.24
CA GLY A 138 -46.96 8.49 60.85
C GLY A 138 -47.71 9.73 60.35
N GLY A 139 -47.28 10.36 59.25
CA GLY A 139 -48.03 11.48 58.63
C GLY A 139 -49.31 11.04 57.91
N LEU A 140 -50.28 11.96 57.75
CA LEU A 140 -51.56 11.74 57.04
C LEU A 140 -51.40 11.39 55.54
N VAL A 141 -50.24 11.68 54.93
CA VAL A 141 -49.89 11.35 53.55
C VAL A 141 -48.46 10.83 53.50
N SER A 142 -48.25 9.68 52.85
CA SER A 142 -46.93 9.09 52.62
C SER A 142 -46.57 9.20 51.14
N ILE A 143 -45.42 9.81 50.84
CA ILE A 143 -44.90 9.95 49.47
C ILE A 143 -43.56 9.25 49.40
N THR A 144 -43.52 8.15 48.66
CA THR A 144 -42.29 7.37 48.41
C THR A 144 -41.86 7.55 46.96
N SER A 145 -40.54 7.65 46.77
CA SER A 145 -39.92 7.64 45.45
C SER A 145 -39.26 6.27 45.21
N GLU A 146 -39.56 5.65 44.08
CA GLU A 146 -38.94 4.41 43.64
C GLU A 146 -38.29 4.65 42.28
N VAL A 147 -36.98 4.38 42.19
CA VAL A 147 -36.23 4.52 40.94
C VAL A 147 -36.14 3.15 40.28
N LYS A 148 -36.93 2.96 39.22
CA LYS A 148 -36.87 1.76 38.38
C LYS A 148 -35.88 2.00 37.24
N GLY A 149 -34.96 1.06 37.07
CA GLY A 149 -33.94 1.10 36.02
C GLY A 149 -33.12 -0.18 36.03
N PRO A 150 -32.42 -0.49 34.92
CA PRO A 150 -31.59 -1.69 34.83
C PRO A 150 -30.56 -1.71 35.96
N PRO A 151 -30.12 -2.90 36.41
CA PRO A 151 -29.03 -3.02 37.38
C PRO A 151 -27.80 -2.25 36.89
N ASP A 152 -26.95 -1.85 37.84
CA ASP A 152 -25.68 -1.20 37.49
C ASP A 152 -24.93 -2.10 36.49
N PRO A 153 -24.48 -1.56 35.35
CA PRO A 153 -23.81 -2.37 34.35
C PRO A 153 -22.55 -2.99 34.96
N GLU A 154 -22.39 -4.29 34.75
CA GLU A 154 -21.21 -5.02 35.18
C GLU A 154 -20.03 -4.62 34.28
N MET A 155 -18.96 -4.18 34.91
CA MET A 155 -17.79 -3.64 34.21
C MET A 155 -16.83 -4.78 33.87
N VAL A 156 -17.18 -5.56 32.84
CA VAL A 156 -16.37 -6.71 32.39
C VAL A 156 -15.22 -6.22 31.49
N PRO A 157 -13.99 -6.73 31.67
CA PRO A 157 -12.88 -6.45 30.77
C PRO A 157 -13.12 -6.89 29.33
N VAL A 158 -12.49 -6.18 28.38
CA VAL A 158 -12.56 -6.55 26.97
C VAL A 158 -11.75 -7.83 26.75
N GLN A 159 -12.45 -8.89 26.40
CA GLN A 159 -11.87 -10.22 26.17
C GLN A 159 -11.03 -10.24 24.90
N ALA A 160 -9.90 -10.92 24.94
CA ALA A 160 -9.12 -11.22 23.74
C ALA A 160 -9.83 -12.25 22.86
N THR A 161 -9.57 -12.15 21.56
CA THR A 161 -9.98 -13.15 20.56
C THR A 161 -9.26 -14.48 20.75
N GLU A 162 -9.74 -15.54 20.10
CA GLU A 162 -9.12 -16.87 20.16
C GLU A 162 -7.62 -16.83 19.80
N PRO A 163 -6.79 -17.66 20.44
CA PRO A 163 -5.36 -17.71 20.15
C PRO A 163 -5.08 -18.01 18.68
N PHE A 164 -4.18 -17.22 18.09
CA PHE A 164 -3.71 -17.48 16.73
C PHE A 164 -2.78 -18.69 16.71
N ARG A 165 -2.93 -19.50 15.65
CA ARG A 165 -2.13 -20.71 15.44
C ARG A 165 -0.71 -20.42 14.99
N LEU A 166 -0.52 -19.41 14.13
CA LEU A 166 0.81 -19.01 13.66
C LEU A 166 1.47 -18.14 14.71
N ARG A 167 2.67 -18.53 15.13
CA ARG A 167 3.44 -17.86 16.17
C ARG A 167 4.87 -17.72 15.77
N ASP A 168 5.49 -16.70 16.34
CA ASP A 168 6.85 -16.36 16.02
C ASP A 168 7.55 -15.75 17.23
N THR A 169 8.88 -15.85 17.26
CA THR A 169 9.74 -15.29 18.30
C THR A 169 10.92 -14.63 17.64
N CYS A 170 11.03 -13.31 17.74
CA CYS A 170 12.05 -12.55 17.04
C CYS A 170 13.47 -12.99 17.45
N GLU A 171 14.32 -13.33 16.48
CA GLU A 171 15.73 -13.69 16.74
C GLU A 171 16.61 -12.53 17.19
N ALA A 172 16.19 -11.27 16.94
CA ALA A 172 16.97 -10.09 17.30
C ALA A 172 16.67 -9.60 18.73
N CYS A 173 15.40 -9.64 19.17
CA CYS A 173 15.00 -9.12 20.48
C CYS A 173 14.25 -10.11 21.38
N GLY A 174 13.88 -11.30 20.89
CA GLY A 174 13.14 -12.32 21.66
C GLY A 174 11.63 -12.10 21.76
N CYS A 175 11.07 -11.05 21.15
CA CYS A 175 9.65 -10.76 21.22
C CYS A 175 8.80 -11.89 20.61
N ARG A 176 7.85 -12.41 21.39
CA ARG A 176 6.86 -13.41 21.02
C ARG A 176 5.60 -12.72 20.48
N TYR A 177 5.20 -13.09 19.27
CA TYR A 177 4.01 -12.56 18.63
C TYR A 177 3.32 -13.64 17.80
N SER A 178 2.04 -13.42 17.51
CA SER A 178 1.21 -14.33 16.71
C SER A 178 0.38 -13.53 15.73
N PHE A 179 -0.02 -14.16 14.62
CA PHE A 179 -0.70 -13.46 13.52
C PHE A 179 -1.52 -14.41 12.67
N VAL A 180 -2.35 -13.85 11.80
CA VAL A 180 -3.06 -14.57 10.75
C VAL A 180 -2.39 -14.23 9.41
N GLY A 181 -2.17 -15.24 8.56
CA GLY A 181 -1.51 -15.05 7.27
C GLY A 181 0.01 -14.97 7.38
N SER A 182 0.60 -13.81 7.15
CA SER A 182 2.06 -13.64 7.12
C SER A 182 2.50 -12.36 7.83
N ALA A 183 3.57 -12.46 8.59
CA ALA A 183 4.26 -11.34 9.21
C ALA A 183 5.71 -11.30 8.73
N PHE A 184 6.21 -10.09 8.51
CA PHE A 184 7.52 -9.78 7.96
C PHE A 184 8.42 -9.07 8.98
N PHE A 185 7.83 -8.31 9.91
CA PHE A 185 8.57 -7.48 10.86
C PHE A 185 8.25 -7.85 12.30
N CYS A 186 9.26 -7.75 13.18
CA CYS A 186 9.03 -7.85 14.61
C CYS A 186 8.27 -6.61 15.13
N PRO A 187 7.19 -6.78 15.92
CA PRO A 187 6.43 -5.64 16.43
C PRO A 187 7.18 -4.79 17.46
N ALA A 188 8.19 -5.34 18.12
CA ALA A 188 8.98 -4.64 19.14
C ALA A 188 10.19 -3.88 18.58
N CYS A 189 10.94 -4.49 17.64
CA CYS A 189 12.21 -3.91 17.15
C CYS A 189 12.24 -3.60 15.65
N GLY A 190 11.18 -3.95 14.91
CA GLY A 190 11.09 -3.73 13.47
C GLY A 190 12.01 -4.63 12.64
N HIS A 191 12.72 -5.58 13.24
CA HIS A 191 13.60 -6.52 12.54
C HIS A 191 12.82 -7.34 11.51
N ASN A 192 13.28 -7.31 10.26
CA ASN A 192 12.78 -8.17 9.20
C ASN A 192 13.61 -9.46 9.18
N SER A 193 13.01 -10.56 9.64
CA SER A 193 13.66 -11.86 9.60
C SER A 193 13.48 -12.48 8.22
N VAL A 194 14.43 -12.19 7.34
CA VAL A 194 14.43 -12.73 5.97
C VAL A 194 14.47 -14.26 5.97
N SER A 195 15.15 -14.88 6.94
CA SER A 195 15.15 -16.35 7.14
C SER A 195 13.74 -16.89 7.43
N ARG A 196 12.96 -16.22 8.29
CA ARG A 196 11.59 -16.63 8.61
C ARG A 196 10.62 -16.38 7.47
N THR A 197 10.69 -15.20 6.84
CA THR A 197 9.88 -14.91 5.65
C THR A 197 10.15 -15.92 4.55
N PHE A 198 11.40 -16.31 4.36
CA PHE A 198 11.79 -17.36 3.43
C PHE A 198 11.12 -18.71 3.80
N GLY A 199 11.28 -19.17 5.04
CA GLY A 199 10.64 -20.39 5.53
C GLY A 199 9.11 -20.40 5.37
N HIS A 200 8.42 -19.33 5.77
CA HIS A 200 6.98 -19.20 5.58
C HIS A 200 6.57 -19.26 4.10
N THR A 201 7.38 -18.71 3.19
CA THR A 201 7.10 -18.80 1.75
C THR A 201 7.17 -20.25 1.27
N LEU A 202 8.16 -21.01 1.74
CA LEU A 202 8.29 -22.43 1.39
C LEU A 202 7.14 -23.26 1.98
N ASP A 203 6.74 -23.02 3.23
CA ASP A 203 5.59 -23.67 3.85
C ASP A 203 4.30 -23.39 3.06
N ASN A 204 4.10 -22.15 2.64
CA ASN A 204 2.96 -21.77 1.80
C ASN A 204 3.00 -22.47 0.44
N ALA A 205 4.18 -22.59 -0.18
CA ALA A 205 4.35 -23.34 -1.42
C ALA A 205 4.04 -24.84 -1.25
N ARG A 206 4.46 -25.45 -0.14
CA ARG A 206 4.14 -26.86 0.19
C ARG A 206 2.65 -27.08 0.43
N ARG A 207 1.98 -26.13 1.11
CA ARG A 207 0.51 -26.15 1.27
C ARG A 207 -0.19 -25.98 -0.08
N ALA A 208 0.27 -25.05 -0.90
CA ALA A 208 -0.24 -24.84 -2.25
C ALA A 208 -0.18 -26.10 -3.12
N ALA A 209 0.92 -26.86 -3.02
CA ALA A 209 1.11 -28.09 -3.77
C ALA A 209 -0.01 -29.13 -3.50
N THR A 210 -0.44 -29.26 -2.25
CA THR A 210 -1.36 -30.33 -1.77
C THR A 210 -2.82 -29.87 -1.59
N MET A 211 -3.11 -28.57 -1.78
CA MET A 211 -4.41 -27.96 -1.45
C MET A 211 -5.59 -28.52 -2.25
N ARG A 212 -5.32 -29.06 -3.46
CA ARG A 212 -6.34 -29.54 -4.39
C ARG A 212 -7.37 -30.48 -3.75
N THR A 213 -6.91 -31.45 -2.96
CA THR A 213 -7.81 -32.45 -2.34
C THR A 213 -8.78 -31.78 -1.35
N GLN A 214 -8.28 -30.86 -0.54
CA GLN A 214 -9.08 -30.15 0.47
C GLN A 214 -10.12 -29.22 -0.15
N TRP A 215 -9.80 -28.62 -1.30
CA TRP A 215 -10.73 -27.77 -2.03
C TRP A 215 -11.82 -28.57 -2.73
N ARG A 216 -11.50 -29.71 -3.35
CA ARG A 216 -12.52 -30.57 -3.97
C ARG A 216 -13.61 -31.05 -3.01
N GLU A 217 -13.33 -31.09 -1.71
CA GLU A 217 -14.32 -31.41 -0.66
C GLU A 217 -15.24 -30.24 -0.28
N ARG A 218 -14.86 -29.00 -0.64
CA ARG A 218 -15.48 -27.76 -0.16
C ARG A 218 -16.03 -26.86 -1.27
N MET A 219 -15.68 -27.10 -2.53
CA MET A 219 -16.11 -26.31 -3.69
C MET A 219 -16.33 -27.20 -4.93
N PRO A 220 -16.98 -26.69 -6.00
CA PRO A 220 -17.17 -27.43 -7.24
C PRO A 220 -15.85 -27.97 -7.82
N PRO A 221 -15.83 -29.18 -8.41
CA PRO A 221 -14.60 -29.82 -8.88
C PRO A 221 -13.78 -28.98 -9.88
N ASP A 222 -14.45 -28.26 -10.78
CA ASP A 222 -13.79 -27.45 -11.81
C ASP A 222 -13.12 -26.21 -11.20
N GLU A 223 -13.80 -25.53 -10.27
CA GLU A 223 -13.25 -24.39 -9.53
C GLU A 223 -12.02 -24.82 -8.70
N ALA A 224 -12.11 -25.96 -8.02
CA ALA A 224 -11.01 -26.51 -7.25
C ALA A 224 -9.76 -26.82 -8.09
N GLU A 225 -9.93 -27.29 -9.33
CA GLU A 225 -8.81 -27.59 -10.22
C GLU A 225 -8.18 -26.30 -10.78
N VAL A 226 -9.00 -25.31 -11.15
CA VAL A 226 -8.52 -23.99 -11.61
C VAL A 226 -7.71 -23.30 -10.50
N ASP A 227 -8.27 -23.20 -9.30
CA ASP A 227 -7.61 -22.54 -8.18
C ASP A 227 -6.34 -23.28 -7.77
N ALA A 228 -6.37 -24.63 -7.72
CA ALA A 228 -5.20 -25.42 -7.36
C ALA A 228 -4.05 -25.23 -8.36
N ARG A 229 -4.36 -25.17 -9.66
CA ARG A 229 -3.37 -24.87 -10.70
C ARG A 229 -2.78 -23.48 -10.51
N LEU A 230 -3.62 -22.45 -10.37
CA LEU A 230 -3.16 -21.07 -10.19
C LEU A 230 -2.28 -20.91 -8.95
N LEU A 231 -2.66 -21.55 -7.85
CA LEU A 231 -1.89 -21.48 -6.60
C LEU A 231 -0.52 -22.17 -6.73
N ARG A 232 -0.44 -23.31 -7.42
CA ARG A 232 0.84 -23.99 -7.70
C ARG A 232 1.75 -23.18 -8.63
N GLU A 233 1.20 -22.62 -9.70
CA GLU A 233 1.95 -21.76 -10.63
C GLU A 233 2.46 -20.50 -9.92
N LYS A 234 1.64 -19.89 -9.04
CA LYS A 234 2.07 -18.78 -8.19
C LYS A 234 3.19 -19.18 -7.22
N ALA A 235 3.10 -20.36 -6.60
CA ALA A 235 4.11 -20.85 -5.67
C ALA A 235 5.52 -20.90 -6.30
N VAL A 236 5.62 -21.27 -7.58
CA VAL A 236 6.90 -21.24 -8.33
C VAL A 236 7.49 -19.82 -8.36
N SER A 237 6.67 -18.80 -8.63
CA SER A 237 7.13 -17.40 -8.66
C SER A 237 7.51 -16.89 -7.27
N ASP A 238 6.74 -17.27 -6.25
CA ASP A 238 6.99 -16.89 -4.85
C ASP A 238 8.32 -17.48 -4.34
N ILE A 239 8.64 -18.74 -4.68
CA ILE A 239 9.92 -19.39 -4.32
C ILE A 239 11.11 -18.66 -4.96
N VAL A 240 11.06 -18.33 -6.25
CA VAL A 240 12.16 -17.58 -6.91
C VAL A 240 12.38 -16.24 -6.22
N THR A 241 11.30 -15.52 -5.94
CA THR A 241 11.35 -14.21 -5.29
C THR A 241 11.94 -14.32 -3.88
N SER A 242 11.55 -15.33 -3.10
CA SER A 242 12.03 -15.51 -1.74
C SER A 242 13.51 -15.90 -1.68
N VAL A 243 13.98 -16.75 -2.60
CA VAL A 243 15.41 -17.07 -2.75
C VAL A 243 16.22 -15.81 -3.11
N GLN A 244 15.73 -15.00 -4.06
CA GLN A 244 16.39 -13.73 -4.40
C GLN A 244 16.51 -12.83 -3.17
N ARG A 245 15.42 -12.58 -2.44
CA ARG A 245 15.44 -11.69 -1.27
C ARG A 245 16.36 -12.20 -0.17
N LEU A 246 16.38 -13.51 0.03
CA LEU A 246 17.31 -14.15 0.97
C LEU A 246 18.76 -13.92 0.55
N ALA A 247 19.09 -14.20 -0.72
CA ALA A 247 20.44 -14.02 -1.25
C ALA A 247 20.89 -12.56 -1.17
N GLU A 248 20.05 -11.59 -1.57
CA GLU A 248 20.33 -10.15 -1.42
C GLU A 248 20.68 -9.81 0.03
N ARG A 249 19.86 -10.27 0.98
CA ARG A 249 20.07 -9.95 2.39
C ARG A 249 21.34 -10.57 2.96
N VAL A 250 21.63 -11.83 2.62
CA VAL A 250 22.87 -12.50 3.05
C VAL A 250 24.08 -11.78 2.45
N TRP A 251 24.00 -11.41 1.18
CA TRP A 251 25.07 -10.68 0.50
C TRP A 251 25.38 -9.34 1.16
N GLU A 252 24.36 -8.54 1.46
CA GLU A 252 24.51 -7.26 2.18
C GLU A 252 25.09 -7.41 3.59
N ALA A 253 24.85 -8.54 4.25
CA ALA A 253 25.34 -8.80 5.60
C ALA A 253 26.79 -9.31 5.63
N MET A 254 27.33 -9.78 4.50
CA MET A 254 28.71 -10.27 4.42
C MET A 254 29.72 -9.10 4.40
N PRO A 255 30.86 -9.22 5.09
CA PRO A 255 31.88 -8.16 5.08
C PRO A 255 32.50 -7.95 3.68
N GLY A 256 32.70 -6.69 3.29
CA GLY A 256 33.45 -6.33 2.09
C GLY A 256 32.70 -6.53 0.76
N THR A 257 31.38 -6.72 0.80
CA THR A 257 30.56 -6.83 -0.41
C THR A 257 30.13 -5.47 -0.95
N THR A 258 30.01 -5.36 -2.27
CA THR A 258 29.35 -4.24 -2.95
C THR A 258 27.95 -4.65 -3.40
N PRO A 259 27.01 -3.70 -3.57
CA PRO A 259 25.68 -4.02 -4.09
C PRO A 259 25.76 -4.81 -5.41
N PRO A 260 25.08 -5.97 -5.52
CA PRO A 260 25.12 -6.77 -6.72
C PRO A 260 24.28 -6.11 -7.84
N PRO A 261 24.56 -6.41 -9.11
CA PRO A 261 23.72 -5.99 -10.23
C PRO A 261 22.25 -6.39 -10.03
N ARG A 262 21.33 -5.60 -10.59
CA ARG A 262 19.89 -5.88 -10.52
C ARG A 262 19.57 -7.28 -11.05
N ASN A 263 18.71 -8.00 -10.32
CA ASN A 263 18.23 -9.35 -10.65
C ASN A 263 19.34 -10.40 -10.85
N LEU A 264 20.58 -10.15 -10.41
CA LEU A 264 21.68 -11.11 -10.53
C LEU A 264 21.30 -12.47 -9.91
N PHE A 265 20.63 -12.47 -8.76
CA PHE A 265 20.26 -13.71 -8.07
C PHE A 265 19.13 -14.51 -8.74
N GLN A 266 18.51 -13.98 -9.80
CA GLN A 266 17.66 -14.79 -10.68
C GLN A 266 18.47 -15.50 -11.78
N ARG A 267 19.70 -15.04 -12.05
CA ARG A 267 20.66 -15.66 -12.97
C ARG A 267 21.58 -16.59 -12.17
N LEU A 268 21.13 -17.82 -11.93
CA LEU A 268 21.76 -18.74 -10.98
C LEU A 268 23.25 -19.02 -11.25
N ASP A 269 23.68 -19.10 -12.51
CA ASP A 269 25.09 -19.34 -12.85
C ASP A 269 25.97 -18.12 -12.49
N ASP A 270 25.51 -16.90 -12.78
CA ASP A 270 26.23 -15.68 -12.42
C ASP A 270 26.22 -15.44 -10.90
N ALA A 271 25.09 -15.71 -10.25
CA ALA A 271 24.95 -15.67 -8.80
C ALA A 271 25.92 -16.65 -8.13
N SER A 272 26.02 -17.88 -8.65
CA SER A 272 26.95 -18.89 -8.16
C SER A 272 28.42 -18.45 -8.34
N ALA A 273 28.76 -17.92 -9.51
CA ALA A 273 30.10 -17.40 -9.79
C ALA A 273 30.48 -16.24 -8.85
N LEU A 274 29.55 -15.31 -8.61
CA LEU A 274 29.73 -14.22 -7.66
C LEU A 274 29.96 -14.76 -6.23
N TRP A 275 29.16 -15.72 -5.80
CA TRP A 275 29.30 -16.33 -4.47
C TRP A 275 30.63 -17.06 -4.31
N ARG A 276 31.05 -17.77 -5.36
CA ARG A 276 32.33 -18.49 -5.40
C ARG A 276 33.51 -17.52 -5.27
N HIS A 277 33.46 -16.37 -5.95
CA HIS A 277 34.48 -15.34 -5.83
C HIS A 277 34.59 -14.79 -4.40
N GLN A 278 33.45 -14.54 -3.74
CA GLN A 278 33.44 -13.94 -2.40
C GLN A 278 33.74 -14.93 -1.27
N THR A 279 33.25 -16.17 -1.37
CA THR A 279 33.22 -17.13 -0.26
C THR A 279 34.06 -18.39 -0.51
N GLY A 280 34.58 -18.56 -1.73
CA GLY A 280 35.22 -19.79 -2.19
C GLY A 280 34.24 -20.92 -2.56
N LYS A 281 32.92 -20.74 -2.34
CA LYS A 281 31.89 -21.74 -2.63
C LYS A 281 30.81 -21.19 -3.57
N GLY A 282 30.51 -21.94 -4.61
CA GLY A 282 29.35 -21.72 -5.49
C GLY A 282 28.09 -22.43 -4.98
N PHE A 283 26.96 -22.17 -5.63
CA PHE A 283 25.68 -22.81 -5.31
C PHE A 283 25.70 -24.33 -5.56
N GLU A 284 26.45 -24.79 -6.55
CA GLU A 284 26.70 -26.21 -6.79
C GLU A 284 27.52 -26.89 -5.68
N ASP A 285 28.30 -26.14 -4.90
CA ASP A 285 28.99 -26.69 -3.72
C ASP A 285 28.05 -26.81 -2.52
N ILE A 286 26.97 -26.02 -2.49
CA ILE A 286 25.92 -26.07 -1.47
C ILE A 286 24.92 -27.18 -1.77
N LEU A 287 24.45 -27.27 -3.02
CA LEU A 287 23.39 -28.18 -3.42
C LEU A 287 23.88 -29.51 -3.99
N THR A 288 25.13 -29.61 -4.44
CA THR A 288 25.63 -30.56 -5.47
C THR A 288 25.28 -30.14 -6.91
N PRO A 289 26.09 -30.51 -7.92
CA PRO A 289 25.82 -30.17 -9.32
C PRO A 289 24.48 -30.70 -9.84
N ALA A 290 24.04 -31.89 -9.40
CA ALA A 290 22.79 -32.48 -9.85
C ALA A 290 21.56 -31.70 -9.36
N TYR A 291 21.54 -31.33 -8.07
CA TYR A 291 20.46 -30.52 -7.50
C TYR A 291 20.50 -29.08 -8.02
N PHE A 292 21.69 -28.53 -8.28
CA PHE A 292 21.81 -27.22 -8.91
C PHE A 292 21.21 -27.22 -10.34
N ALA A 293 21.45 -28.27 -11.13
CA ALA A 293 20.82 -28.42 -12.44
C ALA A 293 19.27 -28.51 -12.34
N ARG A 294 18.74 -29.24 -11.36
CA ARG A 294 17.29 -29.31 -11.09
C ARG A 294 16.72 -27.94 -10.68
N LEU A 295 17.44 -27.18 -9.83
CA LEU A 295 17.05 -25.83 -9.44
C LEU A 295 16.98 -24.91 -10.66
N LYS A 296 18.00 -24.96 -11.55
CA LYS A 296 18.02 -24.19 -12.79
C LYS A 296 16.82 -24.49 -13.69
N LEU A 297 16.43 -25.77 -13.79
CA LEU A 297 15.25 -26.17 -14.56
C LEU A 297 13.97 -25.48 -14.03
N HIS A 298 13.77 -25.44 -12.71
CA HIS A 298 12.62 -24.75 -12.11
C HIS A 298 12.62 -23.25 -12.37
N TYR A 299 13.79 -22.60 -12.38
CA TYR A 299 13.91 -21.19 -12.77
C TYR A 299 13.55 -20.95 -14.24
N GLN A 300 13.92 -21.87 -15.15
CA GLN A 300 13.49 -21.80 -16.55
C GLN A 300 11.97 -21.99 -16.70
N ARG A 301 11.36 -22.88 -15.89
CA ARG A 301 9.90 -23.03 -15.87
C ARG A 301 9.18 -21.77 -15.36
N ARG A 302 9.76 -21.07 -14.37
CA ARG A 302 9.25 -19.75 -13.94
C ARG A 302 9.26 -18.73 -15.06
N HIS A 303 10.29 -18.70 -15.91
CA HIS A 303 10.34 -17.84 -17.10
C HIS A 303 9.14 -18.09 -18.01
N LEU A 304 8.86 -19.36 -18.33
CA LEU A 304 7.70 -19.72 -19.14
C LEU A 304 6.38 -19.24 -18.52
N LEU A 305 6.18 -19.45 -17.22
CA LEU A 305 4.96 -18.99 -16.53
C LEU A 305 4.82 -17.47 -16.52
N ALA A 306 5.92 -16.74 -16.36
CA ALA A 306 5.90 -15.28 -16.23
C ALA A 306 5.78 -14.55 -17.56
N HIS A 307 6.30 -15.11 -18.65
CA HIS A 307 6.48 -14.40 -19.93
C HIS A 307 5.87 -15.12 -21.14
N CYS A 308 5.54 -16.41 -21.02
CA CYS A 308 5.05 -17.22 -22.13
C CYS A 308 3.75 -17.97 -21.80
N GLU A 309 3.00 -17.55 -20.77
CA GLU A 309 1.77 -18.22 -20.30
C GLU A 309 1.95 -19.73 -19.97
N GLY A 310 3.19 -20.13 -19.68
CA GLY A 310 3.61 -21.52 -19.46
C GLY A 310 3.90 -22.30 -20.74
N VAL A 311 3.87 -21.68 -21.92
CA VAL A 311 4.15 -22.32 -23.22
C VAL A 311 5.66 -22.37 -23.47
N VAL A 312 6.20 -23.55 -23.76
CA VAL A 312 7.62 -23.77 -24.03
C VAL A 312 8.06 -23.00 -25.28
N ASP A 313 9.05 -22.12 -25.10
CA ASP A 313 9.72 -21.35 -26.15
C ASP A 313 11.08 -21.98 -26.55
N ALA A 314 11.70 -21.46 -27.61
CA ALA A 314 13.00 -21.97 -28.09
C ALA A 314 14.13 -21.71 -27.07
N ASP A 315 13.99 -20.64 -26.29
CA ASP A 315 14.97 -20.27 -25.27
C ASP A 315 15.01 -21.25 -24.10
N TYR A 316 13.85 -21.73 -23.64
CA TYR A 316 13.73 -22.78 -22.64
C TYR A 316 14.45 -24.05 -23.09
N VAL A 317 14.18 -24.53 -24.31
CA VAL A 317 14.80 -25.76 -24.83
C VAL A 317 16.32 -25.61 -24.88
N ARG A 318 16.81 -24.47 -25.38
CA ARG A 318 18.24 -24.16 -25.48
C ARG A 318 18.93 -24.09 -24.12
N ARG A 319 18.30 -23.47 -23.12
CA ARG A 319 18.90 -23.22 -21.79
C ARG A 319 18.74 -24.38 -20.82
N SER A 320 17.64 -25.12 -20.89
CA SER A 320 17.35 -26.21 -19.95
C SER A 320 17.86 -27.57 -20.41
N SER A 321 18.03 -27.77 -21.73
CA SER A 321 18.23 -29.10 -22.35
C SER A 321 17.13 -30.12 -21.96
N ASP A 322 15.95 -29.66 -21.54
CA ASP A 322 14.82 -30.52 -21.17
C ASP A 322 14.17 -31.08 -22.44
N THR A 323 14.38 -32.38 -22.67
CA THR A 323 13.81 -33.11 -23.82
C THR A 323 12.44 -33.71 -23.52
N SER A 324 11.93 -33.56 -22.30
CA SER A 324 10.63 -34.12 -21.91
C SER A 324 9.43 -33.29 -22.40
N LEU A 325 9.68 -32.07 -22.88
CA LEU A 325 8.67 -31.12 -23.33
C LEU A 325 8.96 -30.65 -24.76
N ALA A 326 7.94 -30.61 -25.60
CA ALA A 326 8.04 -30.11 -26.97
C ALA A 326 7.89 -28.59 -27.05
N LEU A 327 8.48 -27.97 -28.07
CA LEU A 327 8.25 -26.55 -28.40
C LEU A 327 6.75 -26.29 -28.62
N GLY A 328 6.21 -25.24 -28.00
CA GLY A 328 4.78 -24.92 -28.04
C GLY A 328 3.90 -25.73 -27.09
N GLN A 329 4.45 -26.72 -26.36
CA GLN A 329 3.72 -27.42 -25.31
C GLN A 329 3.59 -26.53 -24.07
N ARG A 330 2.41 -26.49 -23.45
CA ARG A 330 2.25 -25.83 -22.15
C ARG A 330 2.74 -26.74 -21.02
N ILE A 331 3.53 -26.20 -20.11
CA ILE A 331 3.96 -26.91 -18.90
C ILE A 331 2.78 -27.12 -17.94
N VAL A 332 2.86 -28.22 -17.20
CA VAL A 332 1.97 -28.51 -16.07
C VAL A 332 2.80 -28.48 -14.80
N VAL A 333 2.41 -27.63 -13.85
CA VAL A 333 3.04 -27.56 -12.53
C VAL A 333 2.30 -28.52 -11.60
N ASP A 334 2.85 -29.72 -11.46
CA ASP A 334 2.30 -30.75 -10.56
C ASP A 334 2.78 -30.57 -9.12
N GLU A 335 2.15 -31.32 -8.22
CA GLU A 335 2.47 -31.31 -6.78
C GLU A 335 3.94 -31.65 -6.52
N ALA A 336 4.46 -32.69 -7.18
CA ALA A 336 5.83 -33.16 -6.99
C ALA A 336 6.87 -32.09 -7.39
N SER A 337 6.63 -31.37 -8.48
CA SER A 337 7.51 -30.30 -8.96
C SER A 337 7.59 -29.15 -7.96
N VAL A 338 6.47 -28.73 -7.36
CA VAL A 338 6.47 -27.65 -6.35
C VAL A 338 7.17 -28.10 -5.07
N LEU A 339 6.92 -29.33 -4.61
CA LEU A 339 7.55 -29.87 -3.40
C LEU A 339 9.05 -30.02 -3.54
N GLU A 340 9.51 -30.50 -4.70
CA GLU A 340 10.94 -30.59 -5.01
C GLU A 340 11.57 -29.19 -5.10
N PHE A 341 10.92 -28.24 -5.79
CA PHE A 341 11.46 -26.90 -5.91
C PHE A 341 11.60 -26.23 -4.54
N ALA A 342 10.61 -26.40 -3.66
CA ALA A 342 10.68 -25.93 -2.29
C ALA A 342 11.82 -26.60 -1.49
N ASP A 343 12.08 -27.91 -1.66
CA ASP A 343 13.21 -28.60 -1.02
C ASP A 343 14.58 -28.09 -1.52
N LEU A 344 14.73 -27.93 -2.83
CA LEU A 344 15.95 -27.38 -3.42
C LEU A 344 16.20 -25.94 -2.97
N ALA A 345 15.14 -25.11 -2.93
CA ALA A 345 15.23 -23.75 -2.40
C ALA A 345 15.60 -23.75 -0.91
N GLU A 346 14.97 -24.61 -0.09
CA GLU A 346 15.25 -24.74 1.35
C GLU A 346 16.71 -25.09 1.62
N ARG A 347 17.26 -26.06 0.88
CA ARG A 347 18.67 -26.46 0.99
C ARG A 347 19.60 -25.32 0.62
N LEU A 348 19.34 -24.63 -0.49
CA LEU A 348 20.13 -23.49 -0.91
C LEU A 348 20.07 -22.39 0.15
N GLY A 349 18.86 -22.01 0.56
CA GLY A 349 18.64 -20.97 1.56
C GLY A 349 19.31 -21.26 2.90
N THR A 350 19.24 -22.51 3.37
CA THR A 350 19.94 -22.96 4.58
C THR A 350 21.46 -22.81 4.40
N GLY A 351 22.00 -23.19 3.24
CA GLY A 351 23.42 -23.02 2.93
C GLY A 351 23.84 -21.55 2.85
N LEU A 352 23.00 -20.68 2.31
CA LEU A 352 23.24 -19.22 2.26
C LEU A 352 23.21 -18.61 3.67
N LEU A 353 22.23 -18.99 4.50
CA LEU A 353 22.10 -18.48 5.86
C LEU A 353 23.31 -18.79 6.74
N ALA A 354 24.08 -19.84 6.45
CA ALA A 354 25.32 -20.16 7.15
C ALA A 354 26.41 -19.09 7.01
N PHE A 355 26.27 -18.15 6.05
CA PHE A 355 27.18 -17.02 5.86
C PHE A 355 26.75 -15.75 6.61
N LEU A 356 25.58 -15.76 7.28
CA LEU A 356 25.18 -14.62 8.10
C LEU A 356 26.03 -14.52 9.37
N PRO A 357 26.50 -13.32 9.73
CA PRO A 357 27.09 -13.10 11.06
C PRO A 357 26.02 -13.29 12.14
N ALA A 358 26.45 -13.62 13.37
CA ALA A 358 25.55 -13.73 14.51
C ALA A 358 24.70 -12.46 14.67
N PRO A 359 23.41 -12.57 15.04
CA PRO A 359 22.49 -11.43 15.05
C PRO A 359 23.02 -10.31 15.95
N SER A 360 23.25 -9.13 15.38
CA SER A 360 23.56 -7.92 16.15
C SER A 360 22.25 -7.27 16.62
N ARG A 361 22.22 -6.80 17.87
CA ARG A 361 21.06 -6.23 18.55
C ARG A 361 20.71 -4.80 18.08
N ALA A 362 20.97 -4.48 16.81
CA ALA A 362 20.71 -3.15 16.26
C ALA A 362 19.21 -2.98 16.01
N VAL A 363 18.60 -2.03 16.74
CA VAL A 363 17.24 -1.57 16.47
C VAL A 363 17.26 -0.84 15.13
N LEU A 364 16.44 -1.29 14.17
CA LEU A 364 16.30 -0.57 12.91
C LEU A 364 15.67 0.80 13.19
N PRO A 365 16.17 1.88 12.56
CA PRO A 365 15.58 3.20 12.75
C PRO A 365 14.08 3.19 12.34
N PRO A 366 13.25 4.05 12.97
CA PRO A 366 11.86 4.21 12.58
C PRO A 366 11.76 4.55 11.09
N LEU A 367 10.62 4.20 10.47
CA LEU A 367 10.33 4.63 9.10
C LEU A 367 10.43 6.16 9.07
N THR A 368 11.47 6.70 8.45
CA THR A 368 11.47 8.10 8.05
C THR A 368 10.26 8.28 7.11
N ALA A 369 9.49 9.36 7.29
CA ALA A 369 8.57 9.85 6.25
C ALA A 369 9.26 9.66 4.89
N PRO A 370 8.58 9.11 3.88
CA PRO A 370 9.23 8.57 2.68
C PRO A 370 10.36 9.50 2.32
N ALA A 371 11.59 9.05 2.56
CA ALA A 371 12.74 9.78 2.08
C ALA A 371 12.44 9.97 0.60
N PRO A 372 12.57 11.19 0.04
CA PRO A 372 12.42 11.37 -1.40
C PRO A 372 13.22 10.23 -2.01
N VAL A 373 12.50 9.36 -2.73
CA VAL A 373 12.99 8.07 -3.20
C VAL A 373 14.44 8.30 -3.61
N PRO A 374 15.43 7.59 -3.04
CA PRO A 374 16.79 7.73 -3.52
C PRO A 374 16.71 7.42 -4.99
N VAL A 375 16.79 8.46 -5.81
CA VAL A 375 16.95 8.33 -7.24
C VAL A 375 18.16 7.40 -7.32
N PRO A 376 18.02 6.19 -7.90
CA PRO A 376 19.13 5.26 -7.97
C PRO A 376 20.32 6.05 -8.52
N ALA A 377 21.46 5.92 -7.83
CA ALA A 377 22.68 6.59 -8.23
C ALA A 377 22.82 6.44 -9.76
N PRO A 378 23.00 7.53 -10.52
CA PRO A 378 23.04 7.46 -11.96
C PRO A 378 24.27 6.66 -12.38
N SER A 379 24.12 5.36 -12.57
CA SER A 379 24.86 4.66 -13.60
C SER A 379 24.16 5.00 -14.91
N ARG A 380 24.80 5.90 -15.67
CA ARG A 380 24.34 6.59 -16.90
C ARG A 380 23.73 7.96 -16.60
N ALA A 381 24.25 8.97 -17.31
CA ALA A 381 23.85 10.36 -17.16
C ALA A 381 22.33 10.49 -17.33
N ARG A 382 21.68 11.32 -16.50
CA ARG A 382 20.26 11.66 -16.62
C ARG A 382 20.12 13.10 -17.10
N ASN A 383 19.10 13.40 -17.90
CA ASN A 383 18.81 14.75 -18.36
C ASN A 383 18.09 15.58 -17.29
N ARG A 384 17.84 16.88 -17.58
CA ARG A 384 17.19 17.83 -16.65
C ARG A 384 15.76 17.42 -16.21
N ARG A 385 15.14 16.45 -16.87
CA ARG A 385 13.78 15.93 -16.57
C ARG A 385 13.82 14.60 -15.80
N GLY A 386 15.00 14.08 -15.48
CA GLY A 386 15.16 12.84 -14.74
C GLY A 386 15.07 11.56 -15.59
N LEU A 387 15.01 11.66 -16.92
CA LEU A 387 15.08 10.51 -17.84
C LEU A 387 16.54 10.16 -18.17
N SER A 388 16.80 8.92 -18.55
CA SER A 388 18.11 8.50 -19.07
C SER A 388 18.47 9.21 -20.40
N MET A 389 19.77 9.35 -20.68
CA MET A 389 20.23 9.88 -21.97
C MET A 389 19.80 8.98 -23.14
N GLU A 390 19.70 7.67 -22.89
CA GLU A 390 19.23 6.66 -23.83
C GLU A 390 17.74 6.85 -24.15
N ALA A 391 16.90 7.08 -23.13
CA ALA A 391 15.49 7.45 -23.32
C ALA A 391 15.33 8.77 -24.09
N GLU A 392 16.17 9.77 -23.82
CA GLU A 392 16.18 11.00 -24.61
C GLU A 392 16.55 10.75 -26.09
N CYS A 393 17.47 9.81 -26.35
CA CYS A 393 17.86 9.44 -27.72
C CYS A 393 16.71 8.76 -28.49
N VAL A 394 15.99 7.85 -27.82
CA VAL A 394 14.77 7.24 -28.37
C VAL A 394 13.70 8.30 -28.62
N ALA A 395 13.44 9.18 -27.65
CA ALA A 395 12.47 10.27 -27.79
C ALA A 395 12.85 11.22 -28.94
N ARG A 396 14.13 11.55 -29.10
CA ARG A 396 14.63 12.36 -30.22
C ARG A 396 14.30 11.73 -31.57
N SER A 397 14.47 10.42 -31.69
CA SER A 397 14.17 9.69 -32.94
C SER A 397 12.68 9.78 -33.30
N LEU A 398 11.79 9.65 -32.30
CA LEU A 398 10.35 9.82 -32.49
C LEU A 398 9.97 11.27 -32.84
N ILE A 399 10.52 12.25 -32.13
CA ILE A 399 10.17 13.67 -32.30
C ILE A 399 10.60 14.20 -33.68
N LEU A 400 11.82 13.87 -34.10
CA LEU A 400 12.38 14.31 -35.38
C LEU A 400 11.82 13.50 -36.57
N GLY A 401 11.38 12.27 -36.33
CA GLY A 401 10.72 11.43 -37.34
C GLY A 401 9.23 11.73 -37.55
N SER A 402 8.61 12.54 -36.68
CA SER A 402 7.18 12.86 -36.75
C SER A 402 6.88 13.96 -37.78
N GLU A 403 6.01 13.66 -38.75
CA GLU A 403 5.57 14.63 -39.77
C GLU A 403 4.32 15.41 -39.35
N THR A 404 3.50 14.84 -38.47
CA THR A 404 2.18 15.37 -38.10
C THR A 404 2.02 15.59 -36.61
N GLY A 405 2.92 15.11 -35.75
CA GLY A 405 2.91 15.42 -34.31
C GLY A 405 1.72 14.84 -33.56
N ARG A 406 1.20 13.69 -34.00
CA ARG A 406 0.06 13.00 -33.38
C ARG A 406 0.46 11.64 -32.83
N GLU A 407 -0.44 11.04 -32.06
CA GLU A 407 -0.29 9.64 -31.63
C GLU A 407 -0.12 8.73 -32.85
N MET A 408 0.71 7.69 -32.72
CA MET A 408 1.02 6.78 -33.82
C MET A 408 1.87 7.37 -34.96
N ASP A 409 2.40 8.59 -34.83
CA ASP A 409 3.27 9.21 -35.85
C ASP A 409 4.57 9.78 -35.24
N PRO A 410 5.75 9.17 -35.46
CA PRO A 410 6.02 8.10 -36.41
C PRO A 410 5.79 6.71 -35.80
N GLN A 411 5.79 5.69 -36.66
CA GLN A 411 5.79 4.29 -36.26
C GLN A 411 7.19 3.72 -36.49
N LEU A 412 7.94 3.46 -35.42
CA LEU A 412 9.29 2.94 -35.52
C LEU A 412 9.32 1.44 -35.25
N SER A 413 9.89 0.68 -36.18
CA SER A 413 10.26 -0.72 -35.96
C SER A 413 11.53 -0.84 -35.10
N PRO A 414 11.78 -2.01 -34.48
CA PRO A 414 13.03 -2.28 -33.77
C PRO A 414 14.29 -1.96 -34.60
N ASP A 415 14.29 -2.28 -35.90
CA ASP A 415 15.44 -2.04 -36.77
C ASP A 415 15.66 -0.55 -37.05
N GLU A 416 14.58 0.21 -37.28
CA GLU A 416 14.67 1.67 -37.44
C GLU A 416 15.14 2.33 -36.14
N LEU A 417 14.73 1.81 -34.98
CA LEU A 417 15.16 2.33 -33.68
C LEU A 417 16.64 2.06 -33.42
N ARG A 418 17.14 0.85 -33.75
CA ARG A 418 18.57 0.53 -33.69
C ARG A 418 19.39 1.46 -34.59
N GLN A 419 18.93 1.68 -35.82
CA GLN A 419 19.62 2.54 -36.79
C GLN A 419 19.60 4.01 -36.35
N GLY A 420 18.46 4.51 -35.85
CA GLY A 420 18.27 5.90 -35.46
C GLY A 420 19.03 6.30 -34.19
N THR A 421 19.24 5.36 -33.27
CA THR A 421 19.87 5.64 -31.96
C THR A 421 21.31 5.15 -31.86
N SER A 422 21.70 4.12 -32.63
CA SER A 422 22.98 3.42 -32.49
C SER A 422 23.26 2.87 -31.08
N LEU A 423 22.20 2.62 -30.30
CA LEU A 423 22.29 2.07 -28.95
C LEU A 423 22.28 0.52 -28.94
N PRO A 424 22.94 -0.13 -27.97
CA PRO A 424 22.81 -1.57 -27.75
C PRO A 424 21.37 -1.98 -27.40
N ASP A 425 20.98 -3.22 -27.74
CA ASP A 425 19.62 -3.72 -27.52
C ASP A 425 19.19 -3.67 -26.04
N ASP A 426 20.07 -4.01 -25.10
CA ASP A 426 19.77 -3.91 -23.65
C ASP A 426 19.45 -2.46 -23.23
N ASP A 427 20.14 -1.48 -23.82
CA ASP A 427 19.94 -0.06 -23.52
C ASP A 427 18.65 0.48 -24.15
N LEU A 428 18.29 -0.05 -25.34
CA LEU A 428 17.03 0.24 -25.99
C LEU A 428 15.84 -0.33 -25.21
N VAL A 429 15.95 -1.56 -24.71
CA VAL A 429 14.91 -2.17 -23.87
C VAL A 429 14.65 -1.32 -22.64
N ASP A 430 15.70 -0.93 -21.91
CA ASP A 430 15.58 -0.10 -20.71
C ASP A 430 15.03 1.30 -21.02
N ALA A 431 15.51 1.93 -22.11
CA ALA A 431 15.06 3.26 -22.53
C ALA A 431 13.58 3.28 -22.94
N VAL A 432 13.16 2.27 -23.69
CA VAL A 432 11.77 2.12 -24.14
C VAL A 432 10.84 1.83 -22.96
N ASP A 433 11.23 0.96 -22.03
CA ASP A 433 10.49 0.69 -20.79
C ASP A 433 10.38 1.94 -19.89
N GLU A 434 11.43 2.78 -19.81
CA GLU A 434 11.38 4.06 -19.08
C GLU A 434 10.37 5.05 -19.70
N LEU A 435 10.34 5.17 -21.04
CA LEU A 435 9.39 6.02 -21.76
C LEU A 435 7.96 5.49 -21.68
N GLU A 436 7.74 4.17 -21.78
CA GLU A 436 6.43 3.53 -21.69
C GLU A 436 5.83 3.72 -20.30
N ARG A 437 6.61 3.49 -19.23
CA ARG A 437 6.18 3.74 -17.85
C ARG A 437 5.87 5.21 -17.57
N SER A 438 6.50 6.12 -18.30
CA SER A 438 6.22 7.55 -18.23
C SER A 438 4.98 7.96 -19.03
N GLY A 439 4.33 7.02 -19.72
CA GLY A 439 3.14 7.27 -20.55
C GLY A 439 3.44 8.09 -21.80
N LEU A 440 4.70 8.09 -22.28
CA LEU A 440 5.14 8.91 -23.41
C LEU A 440 5.18 8.13 -24.73
N VAL A 441 5.24 6.80 -24.67
CA VAL A 441 5.24 5.92 -25.83
C VAL A 441 4.37 4.70 -25.57
N ARG A 442 3.97 4.03 -26.65
CA ARG A 442 3.20 2.78 -26.62
C ARG A 442 3.88 1.70 -27.45
N LEU A 443 3.89 0.48 -26.91
CA LEU A 443 4.40 -0.71 -27.59
C LEU A 443 3.26 -1.51 -28.23
N HIS A 444 3.36 -1.73 -29.53
CA HIS A 444 2.49 -2.62 -30.28
C HIS A 444 3.17 -3.98 -30.44
N LYS A 445 2.54 -5.01 -29.88
CA LYS A 445 3.09 -6.36 -29.79
C LYS A 445 2.38 -7.29 -30.75
N CYS A 446 3.14 -8.02 -31.57
CA CYS A 446 2.64 -9.13 -32.37
C CYS A 446 3.68 -10.25 -32.43
N ILE A 447 3.27 -11.44 -32.87
CA ILE A 447 4.13 -12.63 -32.98
C ILE A 447 4.48 -12.85 -34.46
N PRO A 448 5.75 -13.11 -34.82
CA PRO A 448 6.94 -13.18 -33.96
C PRO A 448 7.42 -11.80 -33.49
N MET A 449 8.09 -11.77 -32.34
CA MET A 449 8.52 -10.54 -31.67
C MET A 449 10.04 -10.43 -31.70
N ASP A 450 10.54 -9.22 -31.95
CA ASP A 450 11.96 -8.88 -31.84
C ASP A 450 12.43 -8.92 -30.36
N VAL A 451 13.75 -9.00 -30.14
CA VAL A 451 14.36 -8.97 -28.80
C VAL A 451 14.04 -7.70 -28.01
N LEU A 452 13.72 -6.59 -28.68
CA LEU A 452 13.27 -5.36 -28.02
C LEU A 452 11.84 -5.45 -27.43
N GLY A 453 11.10 -6.52 -27.70
CA GLY A 453 9.80 -6.78 -27.07
C GLY A 453 8.59 -6.07 -27.68
N PHE A 454 8.73 -5.54 -28.90
CA PHE A 454 7.66 -4.91 -29.68
C PHE A 454 7.88 -5.08 -31.19
N HIS A 455 6.81 -4.94 -31.98
CA HIS A 455 6.89 -4.84 -33.45
C HIS A 455 6.88 -3.38 -33.91
N VAL A 456 6.11 -2.52 -33.24
CA VAL A 456 6.08 -1.08 -33.53
C VAL A 456 6.09 -0.31 -32.21
N LEU A 457 6.94 0.73 -32.15
CA LEU A 457 6.95 1.75 -31.12
C LEU A 457 6.27 3.01 -31.67
N THR A 458 5.33 3.56 -30.92
CA THR A 458 4.61 4.79 -31.31
C THR A 458 4.60 5.83 -30.20
N PRO A 459 4.60 7.13 -30.54
CA PRO A 459 4.48 8.19 -29.55
C PRO A 459 3.05 8.29 -29.01
N GLU A 460 2.94 8.68 -27.74
CA GLU A 460 1.71 9.20 -27.13
C GLU A 460 1.68 10.73 -27.25
N ALA A 461 0.50 11.35 -27.17
CA ALA A 461 0.36 12.80 -27.31
C ALA A 461 1.23 13.60 -26.32
N GLY A 462 1.45 13.06 -25.11
CA GLY A 462 2.29 13.67 -24.08
C GLY A 462 3.77 13.78 -24.46
N LEU A 463 4.27 12.94 -25.38
CA LEU A 463 5.68 12.98 -25.81
C LEU A 463 6.04 14.35 -26.41
N PHE A 464 5.21 14.85 -27.31
CA PHE A 464 5.44 16.12 -28.01
C PHE A 464 5.45 17.30 -27.04
N GLU A 465 4.51 17.33 -26.08
CA GLU A 465 4.47 18.37 -25.04
C GLU A 465 5.77 18.41 -24.22
N VAL A 466 6.33 17.23 -23.91
CA VAL A 466 7.55 17.13 -23.09
C VAL A 466 8.81 17.48 -23.87
N PHE A 467 8.93 16.98 -25.11
CA PHE A 467 10.20 16.97 -25.84
C PHE A 467 10.32 17.97 -26.99
N ASP A 468 9.23 18.47 -27.57
CA ASP A 468 9.32 19.51 -28.62
C ASP A 468 10.11 20.76 -28.14
N PRO A 469 9.93 21.25 -26.90
CA PRO A 469 10.73 22.38 -26.40
C PRO A 469 12.20 22.03 -26.17
N ILE A 470 12.50 20.75 -25.91
CA ILE A 470 13.86 20.27 -25.61
C ILE A 470 14.69 20.17 -26.89
N PHE A 471 14.07 19.72 -27.98
CA PHE A 471 14.72 19.57 -29.29
C PHE A 471 14.52 20.80 -30.19
N GLU A 472 14.07 21.92 -29.61
CA GLU A 472 13.88 23.21 -30.31
C GLU A 472 12.98 23.12 -31.55
N VAL A 473 12.02 22.18 -31.56
CA VAL A 473 11.03 22.01 -32.65
C VAL A 473 9.87 23.00 -32.50
N GLY A 474 9.49 23.32 -31.26
CA GLY A 474 8.39 24.22 -30.93
C GLY A 474 8.03 24.15 -29.45
N ASN A 475 7.06 24.96 -29.02
CA ASN A 475 6.52 24.86 -27.65
C ASN A 475 5.00 24.62 -27.69
N PRO A 476 4.56 23.36 -27.60
CA PRO A 476 3.14 23.00 -27.69
C PRO A 476 2.26 23.71 -26.67
N LEU A 477 2.79 24.07 -25.50
CA LEU A 477 2.02 24.79 -24.48
C LEU A 477 1.78 26.25 -24.86
N ASP A 478 2.77 26.93 -25.42
CA ASP A 478 2.62 28.31 -25.91
C ASP A 478 1.78 28.34 -27.19
N ASP A 479 1.94 27.33 -28.04
CA ASP A 479 1.11 27.17 -29.23
C ASP A 479 -0.35 26.91 -28.84
N ALA A 480 -0.61 26.08 -27.83
CA ALA A 480 -1.95 25.85 -27.30
C ALA A 480 -2.60 27.13 -26.75
N ARG A 481 -1.84 28.04 -26.13
CA ARG A 481 -2.35 29.35 -25.70
C ARG A 481 -2.75 30.23 -26.88
N THR A 482 -1.97 30.18 -27.96
CA THR A 482 -2.28 30.90 -29.20
C THR A 482 -3.55 30.36 -29.87
N VAL A 483 -3.71 29.04 -29.92
CA VAL A 483 -4.93 28.37 -30.38
C VAL A 483 -6.12 28.74 -29.49
N ALA A 484 -5.95 28.70 -28.18
CA ALA A 484 -6.99 29.08 -27.22
C ALA A 484 -7.47 30.53 -27.42
N ALA A 485 -6.55 31.48 -27.59
CA ALA A 485 -6.89 32.88 -27.85
C ALA A 485 -7.65 33.04 -29.18
N SER A 486 -7.26 32.28 -30.21
CA SER A 486 -7.91 32.31 -31.52
C SER A 486 -9.33 31.71 -31.48
N LEU A 487 -9.54 30.63 -30.71
CA LEU A 487 -10.86 30.02 -30.51
C LEU A 487 -11.82 30.95 -29.77
N LEU A 488 -11.34 31.66 -28.74
CA LEU A 488 -12.13 32.62 -27.99
C LEU A 488 -12.52 33.85 -28.83
N ALA A 489 -11.73 34.17 -29.87
CA ALA A 489 -12.06 35.22 -30.83
C ALA A 489 -13.07 34.77 -31.90
N ALA A 490 -13.24 33.45 -32.11
CA ALA A 490 -14.03 32.85 -33.18
C ALA A 490 -15.29 32.13 -32.64
N ASP A 491 -16.17 32.86 -31.95
CA ASP A 491 -17.46 32.36 -31.42
C ASP A 491 -17.37 31.01 -30.67
N ASP A 492 -16.26 30.79 -29.95
CA ASP A 492 -16.00 29.64 -29.09
C ASP A 492 -15.95 28.28 -29.85
N GLY A 493 -15.75 28.24 -31.18
CA GLY A 493 -15.56 26.98 -31.92
C GLY A 493 -14.99 27.15 -33.34
N ALA A 494 -14.18 26.19 -33.78
CA ALA A 494 -13.54 26.24 -35.10
C ALA A 494 -13.34 24.87 -35.75
N VAL A 495 -13.37 24.86 -37.09
CA VAL A 495 -12.86 23.76 -37.91
C VAL A 495 -11.33 23.85 -37.93
N VAL A 496 -10.65 22.77 -37.54
CA VAL A 496 -9.19 22.79 -37.30
C VAL A 496 -8.41 23.16 -38.55
N SER A 497 -8.77 22.63 -39.72
CA SER A 497 -8.10 22.97 -40.98
C SER A 497 -8.16 24.46 -41.33
N LYS A 498 -9.30 25.12 -41.06
CA LYS A 498 -9.45 26.57 -41.27
C LYS A 498 -8.63 27.38 -40.26
N LEU A 499 -8.61 26.93 -39.00
CA LEU A 499 -7.85 27.57 -37.93
C LEU A 499 -6.34 27.44 -38.15
N ALA A 500 -5.87 26.28 -38.59
CA ALA A 500 -4.48 26.06 -38.99
C ALA A 500 -4.12 26.93 -40.18
N GLY A 501 -5.00 27.02 -41.18
CA GLY A 501 -4.84 27.89 -42.35
C GLY A 501 -4.72 29.38 -41.98
N SER A 502 -5.52 29.88 -41.03
CA SER A 502 -5.43 31.28 -40.61
C SER A 502 -4.17 31.60 -39.80
N LEU A 503 -3.64 30.62 -39.07
CA LEU A 503 -2.37 30.75 -38.33
C LEU A 503 -1.14 30.45 -39.19
N GLY A 504 -1.32 29.88 -40.38
CA GLY A 504 -0.23 29.40 -41.25
C GLY A 504 0.54 28.22 -40.65
N TRP A 505 -0.14 27.38 -39.87
CA TRP A 505 0.48 26.29 -39.13
C TRP A 505 0.36 24.95 -39.86
N THR A 506 1.42 24.14 -39.76
CA THR A 506 1.44 22.76 -40.24
C THR A 506 0.76 21.83 -39.23
N PRO A 507 0.34 20.62 -39.65
CA PRO A 507 -0.14 19.58 -38.74
C PRO A 507 0.82 19.32 -37.58
N ARG A 508 2.13 19.22 -37.87
CA ARG A 508 3.19 18.98 -36.86
C ARG A 508 3.19 19.95 -35.69
N ARG A 509 2.81 21.20 -35.93
CA ARG A 509 2.73 22.24 -34.90
C ARG A 509 1.35 22.33 -34.26
N MET A 510 0.29 22.19 -35.06
CA MET A 510 -1.08 22.32 -34.60
C MET A 510 -1.52 21.14 -33.72
N ASN A 511 -1.19 19.90 -34.11
CA ASN A 511 -1.67 18.70 -33.43
C ASN A 511 -1.21 18.61 -31.97
N PRO A 512 0.08 18.81 -31.62
CA PRO A 512 0.51 18.86 -30.22
C PRO A 512 -0.22 19.93 -29.40
N ALA A 513 -0.46 21.10 -29.99
CA ALA A 513 -1.18 22.19 -29.33
C ALA A 513 -2.65 21.83 -29.04
N LEU A 514 -3.32 21.14 -29.96
CA LEU A 514 -4.69 20.64 -29.76
C LEU A 514 -4.73 19.53 -28.70
N SER A 515 -3.78 18.59 -28.74
CA SER A 515 -3.67 17.54 -27.73
C SER A 515 -3.44 18.10 -26.32
N VAL A 516 -2.66 19.16 -26.18
CA VAL A 516 -2.47 19.90 -24.92
C VAL A 516 -3.81 20.41 -24.37
N LEU A 517 -4.65 21.00 -25.24
CA LEU A 517 -5.96 21.53 -24.86
C LEU A 517 -6.96 20.40 -24.52
N ALA A 518 -6.94 19.31 -25.28
CA ALA A 518 -7.79 18.15 -25.08
C ALA A 518 -7.46 17.41 -23.77
N ASN A 519 -6.18 17.09 -23.54
CA ASN A 519 -5.70 16.39 -22.33
C ASN A 519 -5.97 17.17 -21.04
N ARG A 520 -6.06 18.51 -21.12
CA ARG A 520 -6.41 19.39 -19.99
C ARG A 520 -7.92 19.66 -19.87
N ASP A 521 -8.75 18.99 -20.67
CA ASP A 521 -10.20 19.17 -20.73
C ASP A 521 -10.65 20.61 -21.01
N LEU A 522 -9.89 21.36 -21.80
CA LEU A 522 -10.16 22.78 -22.12
C LEU A 522 -11.00 22.97 -23.38
N VAL A 523 -11.09 21.94 -24.22
CA VAL A 523 -11.89 21.92 -25.45
C VAL A 523 -12.75 20.67 -25.51
N MET A 524 -13.85 20.76 -26.24
CA MET A 524 -14.62 19.62 -26.73
C MET A 524 -14.16 19.34 -28.16
N GLU A 525 -13.76 18.12 -28.42
CA GLU A 525 -13.27 17.65 -29.71
C GLU A 525 -14.26 16.69 -30.38
N SER A 526 -14.19 16.60 -31.71
CA SER A 526 -14.90 15.58 -32.45
C SER A 526 -14.26 14.21 -32.24
N LYS A 527 -15.07 13.16 -32.23
CA LYS A 527 -14.62 11.75 -32.27
C LYS A 527 -14.47 11.21 -33.70
N GLU A 528 -14.75 12.03 -34.71
CA GLU A 528 -14.54 11.67 -36.11
C GLU A 528 -13.05 11.60 -36.42
N LEU A 529 -12.65 10.57 -37.18
CA LEU A 529 -11.27 10.37 -37.59
C LEU A 529 -10.92 11.33 -38.72
N ASP A 530 -9.79 12.03 -38.59
CA ASP A 530 -9.20 12.87 -39.63
C ASP A 530 -7.78 12.37 -39.95
N PRO A 531 -7.39 12.28 -41.24
CA PRO A 531 -6.08 11.76 -41.63
C PRO A 531 -4.92 12.71 -41.29
N GLU A 532 -5.18 14.01 -41.18
CA GLU A 532 -4.15 15.06 -41.02
C GLU A 532 -4.18 15.68 -39.62
N TRP A 533 -5.37 15.86 -39.05
CA TRP A 533 -5.56 16.53 -37.76
C TRP A 533 -5.93 15.53 -36.66
N VAL A 534 -5.55 15.82 -35.41
CA VAL A 534 -6.00 15.01 -34.26
C VAL A 534 -7.51 15.03 -34.06
N THR A 535 -8.18 16.08 -34.53
CA THR A 535 -9.63 16.19 -34.59
C THR A 535 -10.04 17.19 -35.69
N PRO A 536 -11.16 16.97 -36.41
CA PRO A 536 -11.60 17.87 -37.48
C PRO A 536 -12.15 19.22 -36.97
N TRP A 537 -12.69 19.27 -35.75
CA TRP A 537 -13.21 20.50 -35.16
C TRP A 537 -13.08 20.49 -33.64
N VAL A 538 -12.97 21.69 -33.06
CA VAL A 538 -12.91 21.89 -31.61
C VAL A 538 -13.84 23.01 -31.17
N ARG A 539 -14.35 22.89 -29.95
CA ARG A 539 -15.18 23.91 -29.29
C ARG A 539 -14.62 24.24 -27.91
N ALA A 540 -14.56 25.52 -27.57
CA ALA A 540 -14.08 25.98 -26.27
C ALA A 540 -14.97 25.50 -25.13
N LYS A 541 -14.36 25.06 -24.02
CA LYS A 541 -15.03 24.86 -22.73
C LYS A 541 -14.81 26.09 -21.83
N PRO A 542 -15.61 26.29 -20.75
CA PRO A 542 -15.48 27.46 -19.87
C PRO A 542 -14.07 27.68 -19.29
N GLY A 543 -13.30 26.61 -19.07
CA GLY A 543 -11.94 26.68 -18.55
C GLY A 543 -10.92 27.35 -19.50
N LEU A 544 -11.19 27.35 -20.82
CA LEU A 544 -10.25 27.85 -21.84
C LEU A 544 -9.87 29.32 -21.63
N ARG A 545 -10.81 30.14 -21.12
CA ARG A 545 -10.59 31.58 -20.87
C ARG A 545 -9.51 31.85 -19.81
N ARG A 546 -9.45 31.02 -18.77
CA ARG A 546 -8.42 31.14 -17.71
C ARG A 546 -7.07 30.67 -18.23
N PHE A 547 -7.06 29.57 -18.96
CA PHE A 547 -5.85 29.03 -19.59
C PHE A 547 -5.21 30.02 -20.57
N ALA A 548 -6.01 30.67 -21.42
CA ALA A 548 -5.52 31.69 -22.36
C ALA A 548 -4.89 32.91 -21.66
N ARG A 549 -5.29 33.21 -20.41
CA ARG A 549 -4.73 34.29 -19.58
C ARG A 549 -3.52 33.88 -18.75
N GLY A 550 -3.14 32.60 -18.77
CA GLY A 550 -2.07 32.06 -17.92
C GLY A 550 -2.47 31.83 -16.46
N GLU A 551 -3.78 31.85 -16.14
CA GLU A 551 -4.30 31.66 -14.78
C GLU A 551 -4.69 30.18 -14.57
N GLY A 552 -3.86 29.41 -13.86
CA GLY A 552 -4.13 28.01 -13.47
C GLY A 552 -3.17 27.00 -14.10
N GLN A 553 -1.93 26.96 -13.62
CA GLN A 553 -0.95 25.91 -13.92
C GLN A 553 -1.26 24.62 -13.18
#